data_AF-A0A2V9LS04-F1
#
_entry.id   AF-A0A2V9LS04-F1
#
_cell.length_a   1.000
_cell.length_b   1.000
_cell.length_c   1.000
_cell.angle_alpha   90.00
_cell.angle_beta   90.00
_cell.angle_gamma   90.00
#
_symmetry.space_group_name_H-M   'P 1'
#
loop_
_entity.id
_entity.type
_entity.pdbx_description
1 polymer ?
#
loop_
_entity_poly.entity_id
_entity_poly.type
_entity_poly.pdbx_seq_one_letter_code
_entity_poly.pdbx_strand_id
1 'polypeptide(L)'
;MGIYKELLPIDISQSDAARKVVEEICQMRVPMGAPESKIEGAQQPGVEPRVEEILQRDVIEQQVFALCGQIIRNWVHELISDLFAVRMGGPAYFYSFATFAANLRLDARAGASHPSPSMRIDLMLKELSDLHYSSEYSPLQVRSSLESWRRWLETQPLEPEEPPTRVAYWAIKENESKLVEAVRKHTSAFSYGTRAYTEKVKYVVNDLEAGIPPIDRAGDGEAAFDACDLVDILNGAWTTYMFSPEKLESLIECPPPERKLRGVSVLNELVQKAIEASEILRQCHKRSKGGV
;
A
#
# COMPACT_ATOMS: atom_id res chain seq x y z
N MET A 1 19.03 -0.90 3.89
CA MET A 1 18.89 -0.42 5.29
C MET A 1 19.19 1.07 5.49
N GLY A 2 19.89 1.78 4.59
CA GLY A 2 20.24 3.21 4.78
C GLY A 2 19.05 4.17 4.74
N ILE A 3 18.20 4.07 3.71
CA ILE A 3 17.05 4.98 3.50
C ILE A 3 16.08 4.93 4.70
N TYR A 4 15.72 3.74 5.20
CA TYR A 4 14.78 3.63 6.32
C TYR A 4 15.26 4.28 7.63
N LYS A 5 16.58 4.38 7.87
CA LYS A 5 17.11 5.10 9.05
C LYS A 5 16.95 6.61 8.92
N GLU A 6 16.99 7.14 7.70
CA GLU A 6 16.76 8.56 7.40
C GLU A 6 15.26 8.90 7.37
N LEU A 7 14.40 7.90 7.13
CA LEU A 7 12.94 8.03 7.01
C LEU A 7 12.15 7.78 8.31
N LEU A 8 12.81 7.54 9.45
CA LEU A 8 12.15 7.27 10.74
C LEU A 8 12.31 8.46 11.72
N PRO A 9 11.50 9.53 11.60
CA PRO A 9 11.59 10.70 12.49
C PRO A 9 10.65 10.63 13.70
N ILE A 10 10.00 9.49 13.97
CA ILE A 10 8.94 9.44 14.98
C ILE A 10 9.53 9.10 16.35
N ASP A 11 9.94 10.13 17.07
CA ASP A 11 10.22 10.03 18.51
C ASP A 11 8.91 10.03 19.30
N ILE A 12 8.56 8.86 19.81
CA ILE A 12 7.31 8.65 20.55
C ILE A 12 7.43 9.05 22.02
N SER A 13 8.64 9.30 22.53
CA SER A 13 8.86 9.64 23.95
C SER A 13 8.23 10.99 24.33
N GLN A 14 7.94 11.82 23.32
CA GLN A 14 7.25 13.10 23.47
C GLN A 14 5.76 13.02 23.11
N SER A 15 5.24 11.84 22.76
CA SER A 15 3.83 11.67 22.37
C SER A 15 2.91 11.70 23.59
N ASP A 16 2.02 12.69 23.65
CA ASP A 16 0.96 12.76 24.68
C ASP A 16 -0.02 11.58 24.56
N ALA A 17 -0.21 11.03 23.36
CA ALA A 17 -1.02 9.83 23.16
C ALA A 17 -0.37 8.59 23.82
N ALA A 18 0.95 8.44 23.70
CA ALA A 18 1.67 7.35 24.36
C ALA A 18 1.59 7.47 25.89
N ARG A 19 1.69 8.69 26.44
CA ARG A 19 1.53 8.94 27.87
C ARG A 19 0.13 8.60 28.37
N LYS A 20 -0.92 8.94 27.61
CA LYS A 20 -2.30 8.54 27.94
C LYS A 20 -2.48 7.02 27.98
N VAL A 21 -1.83 6.28 27.08
CA VAL A 21 -1.89 4.80 27.11
C VAL A 21 -1.16 4.23 28.33
N VAL A 22 -0.03 4.83 28.73
CA VAL A 22 0.61 4.48 30.01
C VAL A 22 -0.36 4.70 31.17
N GLU A 23 -1.04 5.84 31.21
CA GLU A 23 -2.03 6.14 32.25
C GLU A 23 -3.17 5.13 32.23
N GLU A 24 -3.73 4.81 31.06
CA GLU A 24 -4.76 3.78 30.90
C GLU A 24 -4.30 2.42 31.46
N ILE A 25 -3.08 1.98 31.12
CA ILE A 25 -2.51 0.70 31.58
C ILE A 25 -2.26 0.70 33.09
N CYS A 26 -1.72 1.80 33.65
CA CYS A 26 -1.50 1.93 35.09
C CYS A 26 -2.81 1.79 35.88
N GLN A 27 -3.93 2.26 35.32
CA GLN A 27 -5.26 2.20 35.94
C GLN A 27 -6.01 0.87 35.70
N MET A 28 -5.51 -0.01 34.82
CA MET A 28 -6.13 -1.33 34.59
C MET A 28 -6.05 -2.20 35.84
N ARG A 29 -7.11 -2.99 36.07
CA ARG A 29 -7.15 -3.99 37.15
C ARG A 29 -6.70 -5.35 36.62
N VAL A 30 -5.89 -6.04 37.40
CA VAL A 30 -5.39 -7.37 37.04
C VAL A 30 -6.31 -8.44 37.61
N PRO A 31 -7.01 -9.23 36.77
CA PRO A 31 -7.85 -10.31 37.26
C PRO A 31 -6.99 -11.37 37.95
N MET A 32 -7.36 -11.71 39.18
CA MET A 32 -6.63 -12.67 40.01
C MET A 32 -6.77 -14.08 39.43
N GLY A 33 -5.73 -14.52 38.70
CA GLY A 33 -5.69 -15.84 38.06
C GLY A 33 -4.28 -16.33 37.75
N ALA A 34 -3.33 -16.28 38.71
CA ALA A 34 -2.16 -17.17 38.90
C ALA A 34 -1.04 -16.51 39.75
N PRO A 35 -0.10 -17.31 40.30
CA PRO A 35 -0.11 -17.86 41.66
C PRO A 35 0.36 -16.85 42.73
N GLU A 36 -0.09 -17.10 43.96
CA GLU A 36 0.20 -16.38 45.20
C GLU A 36 1.71 -16.13 45.41
N SER A 37 2.18 -14.93 45.07
CA SER A 37 3.46 -14.42 45.59
C SER A 37 3.22 -13.13 46.38
N LYS A 38 3.05 -13.32 47.70
CA LYS A 38 3.41 -12.40 48.80
C LYS A 38 3.36 -10.90 48.46
N ILE A 39 2.16 -10.33 48.50
CA ILE A 39 2.01 -8.89 48.75
C ILE A 39 1.62 -8.75 50.23
N GLU A 40 2.60 -8.45 51.08
CA GLU A 40 2.37 -8.09 52.48
C GLU A 40 1.89 -6.64 52.56
N GLY A 41 0.62 -6.44 52.90
CA GLY A 41 0.05 -5.12 53.14
C GLY A 41 -1.42 -5.03 52.74
N ALA A 42 -2.31 -5.33 53.70
CA ALA A 42 -3.73 -5.00 53.75
C ALA A 42 -4.45 -4.78 52.39
N GLN A 43 -4.83 -5.85 51.71
CA GLN A 43 -5.87 -5.78 50.67
C GLN A 43 -7.21 -6.26 51.25
N GLN A 44 -8.24 -5.43 51.12
CA GLN A 44 -9.62 -5.84 51.38
C GLN A 44 -9.94 -7.04 50.46
N PRO A 45 -10.54 -8.13 51.00
CA PRO A 45 -10.85 -9.30 50.19
C PRO A 45 -11.83 -8.91 49.07
N GLY A 46 -11.40 -9.05 47.81
CA GLY A 46 -12.22 -8.84 46.63
C GLY A 46 -11.91 -7.61 45.77
N VAL A 47 -10.90 -6.80 46.10
CA VAL A 47 -10.45 -5.69 45.22
C VAL A 47 -9.24 -6.13 44.42
N GLU A 48 -9.43 -6.31 43.10
CA GLU A 48 -8.32 -6.57 42.17
C GLU A 48 -7.32 -5.40 42.18
N PRO A 49 -6.02 -5.66 42.37
CA PRO A 49 -4.99 -4.64 42.37
C PRO A 49 -4.85 -3.99 40.99
N ARG A 50 -4.44 -2.72 40.98
CA ARG A 50 -4.09 -2.00 39.76
C ARG A 50 -2.70 -2.42 39.28
N VAL A 51 -2.44 -2.30 37.97
CA VAL A 51 -1.12 -2.63 37.40
C VAL A 51 0.01 -1.81 38.06
N GLU A 52 -0.22 -0.52 38.35
CA GLU A 52 0.76 0.36 39.00
C GLU A 52 1.08 -0.02 40.46
N GLU A 53 0.20 -0.78 41.11
CA GLU A 53 0.41 -1.29 42.47
C GLU A 53 1.29 -2.56 42.48
N ILE A 54 1.49 -3.17 41.31
CA ILE A 54 2.27 -4.40 41.10
C ILE A 54 3.60 -4.09 40.40
N LEU A 55 3.59 -3.17 39.44
CA LEU A 55 4.73 -2.78 38.61
C LEU A 55 5.04 -1.29 38.77
N GLN A 56 6.33 -0.95 38.85
CA GLN A 56 6.77 0.45 38.86
C GLN A 56 6.38 1.14 37.56
N ARG A 57 5.87 2.38 37.66
CA ARG A 57 5.46 3.20 36.51
C ARG A 57 6.54 3.31 35.44
N ASP A 58 7.80 3.51 35.83
CA ASP A 58 8.93 3.62 34.90
C ASP A 58 9.10 2.35 34.04
N VAL A 59 8.81 1.17 34.61
CA VAL A 59 8.87 -0.11 33.90
C VAL A 59 7.71 -0.23 32.90
N ILE A 60 6.50 0.19 33.30
CA ILE A 60 5.32 0.22 32.43
C ILE A 60 5.58 1.17 31.26
N GLU A 61 6.07 2.38 31.55
CA GLU A 61 6.44 3.38 30.54
C GLU A 61 7.43 2.80 29.53
N GLN A 62 8.56 2.24 30.00
CA GLN A 62 9.56 1.65 29.12
C GLN A 62 8.98 0.55 28.22
N GLN A 63 8.13 -0.33 28.76
CA GLN A 63 7.51 -1.41 27.99
C GLN A 63 6.52 -0.88 26.94
N VAL A 64 5.69 0.09 27.31
CA VAL A 64 4.72 0.71 26.38
C VAL A 64 5.44 1.44 25.26
N PHE A 65 6.47 2.24 25.58
CA PHE A 65 7.27 2.91 24.56
C PHE A 65 7.98 1.89 23.66
N ALA A 66 8.56 0.83 24.22
CA ALA A 66 9.21 -0.21 23.41
C ALA A 66 8.23 -0.89 22.44
N LEU A 67 7.03 -1.25 22.92
CA LEU A 67 5.96 -1.87 22.13
C LEU A 67 5.46 -0.93 21.04
N CYS A 68 5.00 0.27 21.39
CA CYS A 68 4.51 1.27 20.44
C CYS A 68 5.58 1.61 19.40
N GLY A 69 6.84 1.75 19.84
CA GLY A 69 7.96 2.00 18.94
C GLY A 69 8.19 0.87 17.94
N GLN A 70 8.00 -0.39 18.34
CA GLN A 70 8.09 -1.52 17.43
C GLN A 70 6.94 -1.53 16.41
N ILE A 71 5.70 -1.30 16.87
CA ILE A 71 4.52 -1.23 16.00
C ILE A 71 4.71 -0.13 14.95
N ILE A 72 5.12 1.07 15.38
CA ILE A 72 5.36 2.21 14.47
C ILE A 72 6.44 1.88 13.45
N ARG A 73 7.55 1.26 13.85
CA ARG A 73 8.61 0.85 12.91
C ARG A 73 8.08 -0.12 11.85
N ASN A 74 7.29 -1.11 12.26
CA ASN A 74 6.70 -2.08 11.35
C ASN A 74 5.74 -1.39 10.36
N TRP A 75 4.84 -0.54 10.87
CA TRP A 75 3.86 0.15 10.04
C TRP A 75 4.50 1.14 9.09
N VAL A 76 5.44 1.95 9.56
CA VAL A 76 6.18 2.90 8.72
C VAL A 76 6.90 2.17 7.58
N HIS A 77 7.47 1.00 7.84
CA HIS A 77 8.13 0.21 6.80
C HIS A 77 7.18 -0.16 5.66
N GLU A 78 5.96 -0.59 5.98
CA GLU A 78 4.93 -0.90 4.98
C GLU A 78 4.39 0.34 4.27
N LEU A 79 4.07 1.40 5.02
CA LEU A 79 3.54 2.64 4.44
C LEU A 79 4.56 3.30 3.49
N ILE A 80 5.84 3.29 3.84
CA ILE A 80 6.91 3.72 2.93
C ILE A 80 6.93 2.83 1.69
N SER A 81 6.84 1.51 1.85
CA SER A 81 6.86 0.57 0.73
C SER A 81 5.67 0.80 -0.21
N ASP A 82 4.48 1.05 0.32
CA ASP A 82 3.29 1.40 -0.46
C ASP A 82 3.47 2.72 -1.21
N LEU A 83 4.02 3.76 -0.56
CA LEU A 83 4.30 5.03 -1.22
C LEU A 83 5.33 4.88 -2.34
N PHE A 84 6.41 4.12 -2.13
CA PHE A 84 7.39 3.81 -3.18
C PHE A 84 6.71 3.11 -4.36
N ALA A 85 5.91 2.09 -4.07
CA ALA A 85 5.27 1.28 -5.08
C ALA A 85 4.19 2.04 -5.87
N VAL A 86 3.38 2.88 -5.21
CA VAL A 86 2.43 3.78 -5.90
C VAL A 86 3.17 4.83 -6.72
N ARG A 87 4.22 5.45 -6.18
CA ARG A 87 4.94 6.48 -6.93
C ARG A 87 5.63 5.93 -8.16
N MET A 88 6.21 4.74 -8.09
CA MET A 88 6.92 4.14 -9.23
C MET A 88 6.00 3.36 -10.16
N GLY A 89 4.96 2.73 -9.61
CA GLY A 89 4.06 1.81 -10.32
C GLY A 89 2.72 2.43 -10.74
N GLY A 90 2.36 3.60 -10.20
CA GLY A 90 1.08 4.26 -10.49
C GLY A 90 -0.15 3.48 -9.99
N PRO A 91 -1.31 3.69 -10.64
CA PRO A 91 -2.57 3.05 -10.27
C PRO A 91 -2.53 1.51 -10.27
N ALA A 92 -1.69 0.88 -11.09
CA ALA A 92 -1.54 -0.58 -11.12
C ALA A 92 -1.27 -1.18 -9.74
N TYR A 93 -0.34 -0.58 -8.98
CA TYR A 93 -0.02 -1.07 -7.64
C TYR A 93 -1.22 -0.90 -6.71
N PHE A 94 -1.85 0.27 -6.73
CA PHE A 94 -3.04 0.54 -5.92
C PHE A 94 -4.15 -0.47 -6.18
N TYR A 95 -4.51 -0.71 -7.46
CA TYR A 95 -5.55 -1.67 -7.79
C TYR A 95 -5.17 -3.09 -7.37
N SER A 96 -3.90 -3.49 -7.55
CA SER A 96 -3.44 -4.79 -7.07
C SER A 96 -3.62 -4.99 -5.57
N PHE A 97 -3.23 -4.00 -4.77
CA PHE A 97 -3.40 -4.05 -3.33
C PHE A 97 -4.87 -4.00 -2.92
N ALA A 98 -5.63 -3.04 -3.45
CA ALA A 98 -7.01 -2.81 -3.06
C ALA A 98 -7.92 -4.00 -3.43
N THR A 99 -7.73 -4.58 -4.62
CA THR A 99 -8.43 -5.80 -5.05
C THR A 99 -8.02 -7.01 -4.22
N PHE A 100 -6.73 -7.16 -3.90
CA PHE A 100 -6.25 -8.24 -3.02
C PHE A 100 -6.87 -8.14 -1.62
N ALA A 101 -6.84 -6.95 -1.01
CA ALA A 101 -7.40 -6.69 0.31
C ALA A 101 -8.91 -6.96 0.35
N ALA A 102 -9.64 -6.52 -0.68
CA ALA A 102 -11.09 -6.74 -0.78
C ALA A 102 -11.44 -8.23 -0.98
N ASN A 103 -10.71 -8.95 -1.84
CA ASN A 103 -11.01 -10.35 -2.17
C ASN A 103 -10.67 -11.32 -1.04
N LEU A 104 -9.56 -11.09 -0.33
CA LEU A 104 -9.18 -11.96 0.78
C LEU A 104 -9.91 -11.64 2.08
N ARG A 105 -10.74 -10.58 2.10
CA ARG A 105 -11.33 -10.05 3.34
C ARG A 105 -10.27 -9.94 4.42
N LEU A 106 -9.08 -9.43 4.06
CA LEU A 106 -8.01 -9.22 5.02
C LEU A 106 -8.61 -8.52 6.22
N ASP A 107 -8.27 -8.98 7.42
CA ASP A 107 -8.83 -8.42 8.64
C ASP A 107 -8.66 -6.90 8.56
N ALA A 108 -9.79 -6.19 8.57
CA ALA A 108 -9.81 -4.74 8.43
C ALA A 108 -9.13 -4.07 9.63
N ARG A 109 -8.83 -4.84 10.68
CA ARG A 109 -8.18 -4.39 11.91
C ARG A 109 -6.68 -4.21 11.71
N ALA A 110 -6.17 -3.19 12.37
CA ALA A 110 -4.74 -3.00 12.50
C ALA A 110 -4.17 -3.98 13.54
N GLY A 111 -2.94 -4.43 13.34
CA GLY A 111 -2.24 -5.33 14.25
C GLY A 111 -0.84 -4.83 14.61
N ALA A 112 -0.16 -5.54 15.49
CA ALA A 112 1.19 -5.16 15.92
C ALA A 112 2.24 -5.22 14.77
N SER A 113 1.99 -6.06 13.75
CA SER A 113 2.91 -6.23 12.62
C SER A 113 2.54 -5.40 11.40
N HIS A 114 1.26 -5.07 11.21
CA HIS A 114 0.78 -4.43 9.97
C HIS A 114 -0.31 -3.37 10.27
N PRO A 115 -0.30 -2.21 9.58
CA PRO A 115 -1.39 -1.25 9.66
C PRO A 115 -2.64 -1.82 8.98
N SER A 116 -3.82 -1.25 9.28
CA SER A 116 -5.05 -1.67 8.63
C SER A 116 -4.99 -1.46 7.12
N PRO A 117 -5.62 -2.34 6.30
CA PRO A 117 -5.72 -2.14 4.86
C PRO A 117 -6.32 -0.77 4.49
N SER A 118 -7.29 -0.29 5.25
CA SER A 118 -7.92 1.02 5.06
C SER A 118 -6.94 2.17 5.25
N MET A 119 -6.07 2.13 6.26
CA MET A 119 -5.02 3.14 6.44
C MET A 119 -4.03 3.17 5.26
N ARG A 120 -3.66 2.00 4.74
CA ARG A 120 -2.77 1.88 3.57
C ARG A 120 -3.44 2.43 2.30
N ILE A 121 -4.71 2.08 2.08
CA ILE A 121 -5.55 2.60 0.98
C ILE A 121 -5.67 4.12 1.05
N ASP A 122 -5.94 4.70 2.23
CA ASP A 122 -5.98 6.15 2.45
C ASP A 122 -4.71 6.84 1.95
N LEU A 123 -3.55 6.35 2.42
CA LEU A 123 -2.26 6.91 2.07
C LEU A 123 -1.97 6.80 0.57
N MET A 124 -2.23 5.65 -0.04
CA MET A 124 -2.06 5.44 -1.48
C MET A 124 -2.98 6.34 -2.32
N LEU A 125 -4.24 6.52 -1.91
CA LEU A 125 -5.19 7.38 -2.62
C LEU A 125 -4.80 8.87 -2.55
N LYS A 126 -4.27 9.32 -1.41
CA LYS A 126 -3.69 10.67 -1.28
C LYS A 126 -2.50 10.85 -2.22
N GLU A 127 -1.59 9.88 -2.24
CA GLU A 127 -0.41 9.93 -3.11
C GLU A 127 -0.79 9.92 -4.60
N LEU A 128 -1.76 9.11 -5.02
CA LEU A 128 -2.30 9.13 -6.38
C LEU A 128 -2.97 10.47 -6.72
N SER A 129 -3.62 11.13 -5.75
CA SER A 129 -4.17 12.48 -5.93
C SER A 129 -3.07 13.47 -6.30
N ASP A 130 -1.96 13.42 -5.56
CA ASP A 130 -0.82 14.31 -5.74
C ASP A 130 -0.04 14.03 -7.03
N LEU A 131 -0.11 12.79 -7.53
CA LEU A 131 0.34 12.42 -8.88
C LEU A 131 -0.65 12.81 -10.00
N HIS A 132 -1.71 13.55 -9.65
CA HIS A 132 -2.77 14.07 -10.51
C HIS A 132 -3.75 13.04 -11.06
N TYR A 133 -3.88 11.85 -10.47
CA TYR A 133 -4.83 10.83 -10.96
C TYR A 133 -6.29 11.12 -10.60
N SER A 134 -6.53 12.05 -9.67
CA SER A 134 -7.88 12.55 -9.33
C SER A 134 -8.28 13.81 -10.11
N SER A 135 -7.39 14.35 -10.95
CA SER A 135 -7.63 15.56 -11.75
C SER A 135 -8.30 15.26 -13.10
N GLU A 136 -8.69 16.31 -13.82
CA GLU A 136 -9.18 16.23 -15.22
C GLU A 136 -8.17 15.70 -16.23
N TYR A 137 -6.87 15.69 -15.89
CA TYR A 137 -5.82 15.12 -16.75
C TYR A 137 -5.84 13.58 -16.77
N SER A 138 -6.56 12.96 -15.82
CA SER A 138 -6.67 11.51 -15.67
C SER A 138 -7.85 10.96 -16.48
N PRO A 139 -7.73 9.77 -17.11
CA PRO A 139 -8.85 9.13 -17.77
C PRO A 139 -10.06 8.99 -16.84
N LEU A 140 -11.27 9.26 -17.36
CA LEU A 140 -12.50 9.33 -16.57
C LEU A 140 -12.74 8.05 -15.75
N GLN A 141 -12.45 6.89 -16.32
CA GLN A 141 -12.60 5.58 -15.67
C GLN A 141 -11.68 5.41 -14.45
N VAL A 142 -10.42 5.85 -14.56
CA VAL A 142 -9.44 5.82 -13.47
C VAL A 142 -9.92 6.76 -12.36
N ARG A 143 -10.24 8.01 -12.71
CA ARG A 143 -10.72 9.01 -11.75
C ARG A 143 -11.98 8.53 -11.01
N SER A 144 -12.96 8.02 -11.74
CA SER A 144 -14.23 7.51 -11.18
C SER A 144 -14.00 6.30 -10.26
N SER A 145 -13.05 5.44 -10.61
CA SER A 145 -12.69 4.29 -9.80
C SER A 145 -12.01 4.71 -8.49
N LEU A 146 -11.02 5.61 -8.56
CA LEU A 146 -10.35 6.13 -7.36
C LEU A 146 -11.33 6.86 -6.44
N GLU A 147 -12.28 7.60 -7.00
CA GLU A 147 -13.36 8.25 -6.24
C GLU A 147 -14.29 7.24 -5.56
N SER A 148 -14.62 6.12 -6.23
CA SER A 148 -15.40 5.03 -5.62
C SER A 148 -14.67 4.43 -4.42
N TRP A 149 -13.34 4.27 -4.51
CA TRP A 149 -12.53 3.82 -3.39
C TRP A 149 -12.45 4.84 -2.26
N ARG A 150 -12.39 6.15 -2.54
CA ARG A 150 -12.49 7.20 -1.50
C ARG A 150 -13.81 7.12 -0.74
N ARG A 151 -14.93 6.97 -1.45
CA ARG A 151 -16.27 6.81 -0.81
C ARG A 151 -16.37 5.54 0.00
N TRP A 152 -15.82 4.43 -0.48
CA TRP A 152 -15.74 3.22 0.32
C TRP A 152 -14.95 3.45 1.61
N LEU A 153 -13.82 4.16 1.52
CA LEU A 153 -12.96 4.47 2.67
C LEU A 153 -13.67 5.29 3.75
N GLU A 154 -14.56 6.22 3.37
CA GLU A 154 -15.39 7.00 4.32
C GLU A 154 -16.28 6.11 5.22
N THR A 155 -16.56 4.88 4.79
CA THR A 155 -17.34 3.91 5.57
C THR A 155 -16.49 3.01 6.47
N GLN A 156 -15.16 3.13 6.42
CA GLN A 156 -14.24 2.26 7.14
C GLN A 156 -13.63 2.97 8.36
N PRO A 157 -13.48 2.28 9.50
CA PRO A 157 -12.70 2.82 10.61
C PRO A 157 -11.22 2.87 10.21
N LEU A 158 -10.62 4.06 10.23
CA LEU A 158 -9.18 4.23 10.01
C LEU A 158 -8.39 4.10 11.31
N GLU A 159 -8.94 4.64 12.40
CA GLU A 159 -8.33 4.62 13.71
C GLU A 159 -8.52 3.24 14.39
N PRO A 160 -7.43 2.60 14.85
CA PRO A 160 -7.51 1.36 15.60
C PRO A 160 -8.14 1.52 16.99
N GLU A 161 -8.83 0.49 17.47
CA GLU A 161 -9.43 0.47 18.81
C GLU A 161 -8.42 0.16 19.93
N GLU A 162 -7.40 -0.66 19.65
CA GLU A 162 -6.45 -1.10 20.67
C GLU A 162 -5.41 -0.02 21.01
N PRO A 163 -5.15 0.29 22.31
CA PRO A 163 -4.32 1.43 22.70
C PRO A 163 -2.93 1.50 22.06
N PRO A 164 -2.12 0.42 21.99
CA PRO A 164 -0.79 0.49 21.37
C PRO A 164 -0.84 0.82 19.87
N THR A 165 -1.82 0.26 19.16
CA THR A 165 -2.02 0.53 17.73
C THR A 165 -2.62 1.91 17.47
N ARG A 166 -3.47 2.42 18.36
CA ARG A 166 -4.01 3.78 18.31
C ARG A 166 -2.91 4.84 18.49
N VAL A 167 -1.98 4.62 19.42
CA VAL A 167 -0.79 5.48 19.58
C VAL A 167 0.04 5.47 18.30
N ALA A 168 0.27 4.29 17.71
CA ALA A 168 1.00 4.18 16.45
C ALA A 168 0.32 4.94 15.31
N TYR A 169 -1.00 4.81 15.18
CA TYR A 169 -1.80 5.53 14.20
C TYR A 169 -1.62 7.04 14.32
N TRP A 170 -1.84 7.62 15.49
CA TRP A 170 -1.73 9.07 15.69
C TRP A 170 -0.31 9.59 15.51
N ALA A 171 0.69 8.88 16.04
CA ALA A 171 2.09 9.27 15.86
C ALA A 171 2.50 9.30 14.38
N ILE A 172 1.98 8.36 13.58
CA ILE A 172 2.19 8.35 12.13
C ILE A 172 1.39 9.48 11.46
N LYS A 173 0.12 9.68 11.83
CA LYS A 173 -0.72 10.75 11.24
C LYS A 173 -0.13 12.14 11.46
N GLU A 174 0.40 12.43 12.63
CA GLU A 174 1.08 13.68 12.95
C GLU A 174 2.37 13.91 12.14
N ASN A 175 3.00 12.82 11.66
CA ASN A 175 4.23 12.86 10.87
C ASN A 175 4.02 12.41 9.41
N GLU A 176 2.77 12.28 8.95
CA GLU A 176 2.42 11.75 7.63
C GLU A 176 3.07 12.58 6.51
N SER A 177 3.01 13.92 6.63
CA SER A 177 3.61 14.84 5.66
C SER A 177 5.12 14.66 5.54
N LYS A 178 5.83 14.51 6.66
CA LYS A 178 7.29 14.29 6.68
C LYS A 178 7.65 12.96 6.03
N LEU A 179 6.89 11.90 6.34
CA LEU A 179 7.08 10.58 5.76
C LEU A 179 6.88 10.61 4.24
N VAL A 180 5.80 11.24 3.78
CA VAL A 180 5.49 11.42 2.35
C VAL A 180 6.57 12.25 1.65
N GLU A 181 6.97 13.40 2.19
CA GLU A 181 8.00 14.27 1.61
C GLU A 181 9.33 13.53 1.48
N ALA A 182 9.70 12.76 2.50
CA ALA A 182 10.95 12.03 2.51
C ALA A 182 10.95 10.91 1.44
N VAL A 183 9.84 10.19 1.23
CA VAL A 183 9.71 9.25 0.10
C VAL A 183 9.77 9.97 -1.25
N ARG A 184 9.11 11.14 -1.38
CA ARG A 184 9.11 11.94 -2.61
C ARG A 184 10.51 12.38 -3.03
N LYS A 185 11.35 12.76 -2.06
CA LYS A 185 12.76 13.11 -2.30
C LYS A 185 13.54 11.99 -2.99
N HIS A 186 13.25 10.73 -2.65
CA HIS A 186 13.94 9.57 -3.21
C HIS A 186 13.30 9.01 -4.50
N THR A 187 12.08 9.43 -4.83
CA THR A 187 11.31 8.87 -5.96
C THR A 187 10.99 9.90 -7.05
N SER A 188 11.38 11.16 -6.89
CA SER A 188 11.08 12.26 -7.83
C SER A 188 11.50 11.95 -9.27
N ALA A 189 12.68 11.34 -9.46
CA ALA A 189 13.19 10.98 -10.79
C ALA A 189 12.47 9.79 -11.45
N PHE A 190 11.70 9.02 -10.68
CA PHE A 190 11.08 7.76 -11.11
C PHE A 190 9.55 7.79 -10.99
N SER A 191 8.96 8.95 -10.69
CA SER A 191 7.52 9.03 -10.42
C SER A 191 6.69 8.83 -11.69
N TYR A 192 5.74 7.91 -11.63
CA TYR A 192 4.82 7.57 -12.69
C TYR A 192 3.51 8.37 -12.55
N GLY A 193 3.55 9.62 -13.00
CA GLY A 193 2.41 10.53 -12.96
C GLY A 193 1.41 10.35 -14.11
N THR A 194 0.27 11.03 -14.00
CA THR A 194 -0.84 10.94 -14.97
C THR A 194 -0.45 11.22 -16.42
N ARG A 195 0.52 12.12 -16.67
CA ARG A 195 0.99 12.40 -18.03
C ARG A 195 1.57 11.14 -18.70
N ALA A 196 2.51 10.48 -18.03
CA ALA A 196 3.11 9.24 -18.52
C ALA A 196 2.02 8.17 -18.74
N TYR A 197 1.10 8.05 -17.79
CA TYR A 197 -0.05 7.15 -17.92
C TYR A 197 -0.87 7.43 -19.19
N THR A 198 -1.37 8.65 -19.36
CA THR A 198 -2.28 9.00 -20.46
C THR A 198 -1.61 8.89 -21.83
N GLU A 199 -0.32 9.23 -21.92
CA GLU A 199 0.46 9.10 -23.14
C GLU A 199 0.67 7.62 -23.51
N LYS A 200 1.05 6.78 -22.54
CA LYS A 200 1.61 5.44 -22.78
C LYS A 200 0.60 4.31 -22.65
N VAL A 201 -0.28 4.35 -21.64
CA VAL A 201 -1.15 3.23 -21.27
C VAL A 201 -2.21 2.94 -22.31
N LYS A 202 -2.70 3.97 -23.03
CA LYS A 202 -3.70 3.78 -24.08
C LYS A 202 -3.27 2.77 -25.17
N TYR A 203 -1.99 2.77 -25.54
CA TYR A 203 -1.45 1.86 -26.54
C TYR A 203 -1.46 0.42 -26.02
N VAL A 204 -1.01 0.25 -24.77
CA VAL A 204 -1.00 -1.05 -24.08
C VAL A 204 -2.41 -1.62 -23.99
N VAL A 205 -3.39 -0.80 -23.60
CA VAL A 205 -4.80 -1.21 -23.51
C VAL A 205 -5.33 -1.65 -24.88
N ASN A 206 -5.06 -0.87 -25.93
CA ASN A 206 -5.51 -1.22 -27.29
C ASN A 206 -4.96 -2.56 -27.77
N ASP A 207 -3.66 -2.83 -27.55
CA ASP A 207 -3.04 -4.10 -27.93
C ASP A 207 -3.65 -5.26 -27.15
N LEU A 208 -3.78 -5.11 -25.82
CA LEU A 208 -4.37 -6.15 -24.96
C LEU A 208 -5.82 -6.45 -25.35
N GLU A 209 -6.62 -5.43 -25.65
CA GLU A 209 -8.00 -5.60 -26.12
C GLU A 209 -8.09 -6.27 -27.50
N ALA A 210 -7.06 -6.14 -28.33
CA ALA A 210 -6.94 -6.82 -29.62
C ALA A 210 -6.36 -8.25 -29.50
N GLY A 211 -6.02 -8.71 -28.28
CA GLY A 211 -5.38 -10.00 -28.07
C GLY A 211 -3.90 -10.03 -28.46
N ILE A 212 -3.27 -8.86 -28.53
CA ILE A 212 -1.88 -8.66 -28.94
C ILE A 212 -1.05 -8.33 -27.68
N PRO A 213 0.10 -9.00 -27.46
CA PRO A 213 0.98 -8.62 -26.37
C PRO A 213 1.65 -7.27 -26.69
N PRO A 214 1.58 -6.26 -25.80
CA PRO A 214 2.17 -4.94 -26.00
C PRO A 214 3.69 -4.98 -25.82
N ILE A 215 4.41 -5.40 -26.86
CA ILE A 215 5.86 -5.64 -26.82
C ILE A 215 6.66 -4.36 -27.12
N ASP A 216 6.23 -3.61 -28.14
CA ASP A 216 6.90 -2.43 -28.65
C ASP A 216 5.91 -1.33 -29.03
N ARG A 217 6.43 -0.10 -29.16
CA ARG A 217 5.68 1.04 -29.66
C ARG A 217 6.41 1.68 -30.82
N ALA A 218 5.64 2.14 -31.80
CA ALA A 218 6.16 3.04 -32.82
C ALA A 218 6.68 4.31 -32.11
N GLY A 219 7.99 4.55 -32.17
CA GLY A 219 8.60 5.77 -31.67
C GLY A 219 8.32 6.96 -32.59
N ASP A 220 8.72 8.16 -32.15
CA ASP A 220 8.53 9.42 -32.89
C ASP A 220 9.42 9.54 -34.17
N GLY A 221 9.94 8.42 -34.69
CA GLY A 221 10.71 8.34 -35.93
C GLY A 221 10.37 7.06 -36.71
N GLU A 222 10.30 7.17 -38.04
CA GLU A 222 9.73 6.19 -38.99
C GLU A 222 10.29 4.75 -38.98
N ALA A 223 11.22 4.39 -38.09
CA ALA A 223 11.78 3.03 -38.01
C ALA A 223 12.25 2.57 -36.62
N ALA A 224 12.01 3.32 -35.54
CA ALA A 224 12.46 2.94 -34.20
C ALA A 224 11.28 2.40 -33.37
N PHE A 225 11.32 1.11 -33.05
CA PHE A 225 10.41 0.49 -32.10
C PHE A 225 11.04 0.56 -30.70
N ASP A 226 10.38 1.25 -29.77
CA ASP A 226 10.81 1.29 -28.37
C ASP A 226 10.09 0.19 -27.57
N ALA A 227 10.85 -0.56 -26.76
CA ALA A 227 10.30 -1.60 -25.90
C ALA A 227 9.33 -0.98 -24.87
N CYS A 228 8.19 -1.64 -24.62
CA CYS A 228 7.26 -1.21 -23.59
C CYS A 228 7.90 -1.27 -22.19
N ASP A 229 7.68 -0.21 -21.40
CA ASP A 229 8.12 -0.18 -20.01
C ASP A 229 7.24 -1.11 -19.16
N LEU A 230 7.85 -1.81 -18.20
CA LEU A 230 7.13 -2.73 -17.30
C LEU A 230 5.95 -2.04 -16.61
N VAL A 231 6.16 -0.80 -16.15
CA VAL A 231 5.13 -0.02 -15.45
C VAL A 231 3.94 0.27 -16.36
N ASP A 232 4.18 0.55 -17.65
CA ASP A 232 3.10 0.77 -18.60
C ASP A 232 2.29 -0.51 -18.84
N ILE A 233 2.99 -1.64 -19.00
CA ILE A 233 2.37 -2.96 -19.20
C ILE A 233 1.44 -3.29 -18.02
N LEU A 234 1.92 -3.09 -16.79
CA LEU A 234 1.14 -3.36 -15.58
C LEU A 234 -0.07 -2.41 -15.45
N ASN A 235 0.08 -1.12 -15.77
CA ASN A 235 -1.04 -0.17 -15.75
C ASN A 235 -2.06 -0.48 -16.85
N GLY A 236 -1.63 -0.85 -18.05
CA GLY A 236 -2.53 -1.28 -19.12
C GLY A 236 -3.30 -2.53 -18.73
N ALA A 237 -2.61 -3.55 -18.19
CA ALA A 237 -3.24 -4.77 -17.72
C ALA A 237 -4.33 -4.51 -16.67
N TRP A 238 -4.04 -3.71 -15.66
CA TRP A 238 -5.04 -3.35 -14.64
C TRP A 238 -6.18 -2.51 -15.23
N THR A 239 -5.89 -1.62 -16.18
CA THR A 239 -6.93 -0.83 -16.86
C THR A 239 -7.88 -1.75 -17.63
N THR A 240 -7.35 -2.67 -18.44
CA THR A 240 -8.15 -3.61 -19.23
C THR A 240 -8.96 -4.53 -18.31
N TYR A 241 -8.33 -5.07 -17.25
CA TYR A 241 -9.01 -5.94 -16.28
C TYR A 241 -10.18 -5.25 -15.57
N MET A 242 -9.98 -4.00 -15.13
CA MET A 242 -10.97 -3.28 -14.33
C MET A 242 -12.09 -2.65 -15.17
N PHE A 243 -11.78 -2.18 -16.38
CA PHE A 243 -12.68 -1.30 -17.14
C PHE A 243 -13.11 -1.85 -18.48
N SER A 244 -12.49 -2.91 -18.99
CA SER A 244 -12.85 -3.51 -20.29
C SER A 244 -12.77 -5.05 -20.28
N PRO A 245 -13.24 -5.76 -19.23
CA PRO A 245 -13.16 -7.22 -19.17
C PRO A 245 -13.91 -7.89 -20.33
N GLU A 246 -15.00 -7.29 -20.80
CA GLU A 246 -15.82 -7.79 -21.91
C GLU A 246 -15.05 -7.86 -23.23
N LYS A 247 -14.07 -6.98 -23.44
CA LYS A 247 -13.20 -7.01 -24.63
C LYS A 247 -12.36 -8.27 -24.64
N LEU A 248 -11.75 -8.61 -23.51
CA LEU A 248 -11.00 -9.86 -23.36
C LEU A 248 -11.90 -11.08 -23.50
N GLU A 249 -13.10 -11.04 -22.92
CA GLU A 249 -14.07 -12.14 -23.06
C GLU A 249 -14.51 -12.37 -24.51
N SER A 250 -14.59 -11.30 -25.32
CA SER A 250 -14.95 -11.38 -26.74
C SER A 250 -13.91 -12.09 -27.61
N LEU A 251 -12.66 -12.18 -27.14
CA LEU A 251 -11.59 -12.91 -27.82
C LEU A 251 -11.69 -14.44 -27.63
N ILE A 252 -12.63 -14.91 -26.81
CA ILE A 252 -12.66 -16.30 -26.35
C ILE A 252 -13.91 -17.01 -26.83
N GLU A 253 -13.71 -18.01 -27.68
CA GLU A 253 -14.76 -18.92 -28.11
C GLU A 253 -15.02 -20.00 -27.03
N CYS A 254 -15.78 -19.63 -26.00
CA CYS A 254 -16.31 -20.60 -25.03
C CYS A 254 -17.65 -20.13 -24.41
N PRO A 255 -18.51 -21.05 -23.94
CA PRO A 255 -19.76 -20.68 -23.26
C PRO A 255 -19.50 -20.07 -21.85
N PRO A 256 -20.39 -19.21 -21.34
CA PRO A 256 -20.38 -18.82 -19.93
C PRO A 256 -20.60 -20.06 -19.03
N PRO A 257 -19.97 -20.18 -17.84
CA PRO A 257 -19.23 -19.19 -17.07
C PRO A 257 -17.69 -19.17 -17.29
N GLU A 258 -17.16 -20.10 -18.09
CA GLU A 258 -15.70 -20.25 -18.28
C GLU A 258 -15.06 -19.03 -18.96
N ARG A 259 -15.84 -18.29 -19.75
CA ARG A 259 -15.37 -17.14 -20.54
C ARG A 259 -14.65 -16.09 -19.70
N LYS A 260 -15.16 -15.78 -18.51
CA LYS A 260 -14.55 -14.78 -17.63
C LYS A 260 -13.20 -15.25 -17.09
N LEU A 261 -13.12 -16.48 -16.60
CA LEU A 261 -11.88 -17.05 -16.07
C LEU A 261 -10.81 -17.17 -17.17
N ARG A 262 -11.22 -17.61 -18.36
CA ARG A 262 -10.32 -17.65 -19.53
C ARG A 262 -9.90 -16.25 -19.96
N GLY A 263 -10.77 -15.23 -19.85
CA GLY A 263 -10.44 -13.83 -20.12
C GLY A 263 -9.26 -13.34 -19.28
N VAL A 264 -9.30 -13.65 -17.99
CA VAL A 264 -8.19 -13.36 -17.07
C VAL A 264 -6.92 -14.16 -17.43
N SER A 265 -7.07 -15.43 -17.81
CA SER A 265 -5.93 -16.25 -18.27
C SER A 265 -5.26 -15.66 -19.51
N VAL A 266 -6.04 -15.26 -20.52
CA VAL A 266 -5.54 -14.64 -21.75
C VAL A 266 -4.81 -13.34 -21.42
N LEU A 267 -5.39 -12.49 -20.58
CA LEU A 267 -4.73 -11.26 -20.14
C LEU A 267 -3.37 -11.55 -19.49
N ASN A 268 -3.32 -12.52 -18.56
CA ASN A 268 -2.07 -12.89 -17.89
C ASN A 268 -1.02 -13.41 -18.89
N GLU A 269 -1.42 -14.24 -19.86
CA GLU A 269 -0.51 -14.73 -20.89
C GLU A 269 0.04 -13.60 -21.77
N LEU A 270 -0.81 -12.66 -22.19
CA LEU A 270 -0.38 -11.50 -22.99
C LEU A 270 0.57 -10.61 -22.20
N VAL A 271 0.27 -10.35 -20.94
CA VAL A 271 1.13 -9.56 -20.03
C VAL A 271 2.48 -10.26 -19.82
N GLN A 272 2.48 -11.57 -19.58
CA GLN A 272 3.72 -12.32 -19.40
C GLN A 272 4.59 -12.26 -20.67
N LYS A 273 4.00 -12.51 -21.85
CA LYS A 273 4.70 -12.40 -23.12
C LYS A 273 5.26 -11.00 -23.35
N ALA A 274 4.48 -9.97 -23.04
CA ALA A 274 4.92 -8.57 -23.17
C ALA A 274 6.12 -8.25 -22.27
N ILE A 275 6.09 -8.70 -21.01
CA ILE A 275 7.20 -8.52 -20.07
C ILE A 275 8.47 -9.22 -20.57
N GLU A 276 8.36 -10.50 -20.96
CA GLU A 276 9.49 -11.30 -21.43
C GLU A 276 10.10 -10.71 -22.71
N ALA A 277 9.26 -10.42 -23.71
CA ALA A 277 9.71 -9.89 -24.99
C ALA A 277 10.28 -8.47 -24.88
N SER A 278 9.68 -7.60 -24.05
CA SER A 278 10.20 -6.25 -23.82
C SER A 278 11.59 -6.28 -23.18
N GLU A 279 11.85 -7.24 -22.29
CA GLU A 279 13.17 -7.39 -21.68
C GLU A 279 14.21 -7.91 -22.68
N ILE A 280 13.84 -8.88 -23.53
CA ILE A 280 14.69 -9.33 -24.63
C ILE A 280 15.06 -8.15 -25.54
N LEU A 281 14.08 -7.34 -25.95
CA LEU A 281 14.33 -6.15 -26.77
C LEU A 281 15.25 -5.14 -26.09
N ARG A 282 15.07 -4.87 -24.79
CA ARG A 282 15.98 -3.99 -24.03
C ARG A 282 17.41 -4.51 -24.02
N GLN A 283 17.61 -5.81 -23.86
CA GLN A 283 18.95 -6.42 -23.89
C GLN A 283 19.59 -6.33 -25.27
N CYS A 284 18.83 -6.56 -26.34
CA CYS A 284 19.30 -6.39 -27.72
C CYS A 284 19.75 -4.94 -27.99
N HIS A 285 18.96 -3.96 -27.56
CA HIS A 285 19.30 -2.53 -27.70
C HIS A 285 20.52 -2.10 -26.88
N LYS A 286 20.70 -2.64 -25.67
CA LYS A 286 21.92 -2.39 -24.86
C LYS A 286 23.16 -2.95 -25.55
N ARG A 287 23.07 -4.13 -26.16
CA ARG A 287 24.19 -4.75 -26.89
C ARG A 287 24.52 -4.01 -28.18
N SER A 288 23.54 -3.50 -28.91
CA SER A 288 23.78 -2.72 -30.13
C SER A 288 24.37 -1.34 -29.86
N LYS A 289 24.04 -0.70 -28.74
CA LYS A 289 24.59 0.60 -28.33
C LYS A 289 25.93 0.51 -27.57
N GLY A 290 26.26 -0.63 -26.98
CA GLY A 290 27.51 -0.88 -26.25
C GLY A 290 28.67 -1.45 -27.09
N GLY A 291 28.50 -1.52 -28.41
CA GLY A 291 29.52 -1.98 -29.35
C GLY A 291 30.32 -0.83 -29.97
N VAL A 292 31.17 -0.17 -29.16
CA VAL A 292 32.41 0.52 -29.57
C VAL A 292 33.44 0.31 -28.47
#